data_AF-A0A9D6AFW0-F1
#
_entry.id   AF-A0A9D6AFW0-F1
#
_cell.length_a   1.000
_cell.length_b   1.000
_cell.length_c   1.000
_cell.angle_alpha   90.00
_cell.angle_beta   90.00
_cell.angle_gamma   90.00
#
_symmetry.space_group_name_H-M   'P 1'
#
loop_
_entity.id
_entity.type
_entity.pdbx_description
1 polymer ?
#
loop_
_entity_poly.entity_id
_entity_poly.type
_entity_poly.pdbx_seq_one_letter_code
_entity_poly.pdbx_strand_id
1 'polypeptide(L)'
;MSETQPLPSPELSKIIKLSEIGGAALTGNITADDSQREALAKRFDLPSIESLSADYRLEAKEHKISFTGSIRSDLHQNCAISGQPFPVKVAEEFDIIFVEKSDNPPAEEEIELEAEDCDIIEYENARIDLGEAIAQTLYLALDPYPRGPEADSVAEKRGLKSEEEAGPFGALAALKDKLG
;
A
#
# COMPACT_ATOMS: atom_id res chain seq x y z
N MET A 1 -18.96 30.69 -2.84
CA MET A 1 -19.32 29.60 -1.91
C MET A 1 -19.14 28.33 -2.72
N SER A 2 -17.98 27.67 -2.60
CA SER A 2 -17.75 26.40 -3.32
C SER A 2 -18.51 25.31 -2.58
N GLU A 3 -19.56 24.81 -3.21
CA GLU A 3 -20.16 23.54 -2.83
C GLU A 3 -19.08 22.47 -2.97
N THR A 4 -18.66 21.91 -1.83
CA THR A 4 -17.74 20.78 -1.82
C THR A 4 -18.54 19.58 -2.29
N GLN A 5 -18.38 19.21 -3.55
CA GLN A 5 -18.96 17.99 -4.09
C GLN A 5 -18.42 16.80 -3.26
N PRO A 6 -19.28 15.93 -2.72
CA PRO A 6 -18.81 14.79 -1.93
C PRO A 6 -17.93 13.91 -2.82
N LEU A 7 -16.76 13.53 -2.30
CA LEU A 7 -15.88 12.59 -2.97
C LEU A 7 -16.63 11.28 -3.23
N PRO A 8 -16.45 10.64 -4.39
CA PRO A 8 -17.05 9.34 -4.65
C PRO A 8 -16.58 8.34 -3.58
N SER A 9 -17.47 7.44 -3.18
CA SER A 9 -17.13 6.40 -2.21
C SER A 9 -15.95 5.56 -2.70
N PRO A 10 -15.00 5.21 -1.81
CA PRO A 10 -13.93 4.29 -2.15
C PRO A 10 -14.44 2.96 -2.71
N GLU A 11 -13.67 2.37 -3.62
CA GLU A 11 -14.02 1.16 -4.35
C GLU A 11 -14.22 -0.02 -3.39
N LEU A 12 -13.31 -0.18 -2.42
CA LEU A 12 -13.32 -1.27 -1.43
C LEU A 12 -14.07 -0.89 -0.14
N SER A 13 -14.84 0.20 -0.12
CA SER A 13 -15.33 0.82 1.12
C SER A 13 -16.02 -0.19 2.07
N LYS A 14 -15.53 -0.22 3.32
CA LYS A 14 -16.11 -0.99 4.43
C LYS A 14 -16.14 -0.12 5.68
N ILE A 15 -17.22 0.62 5.81
CA ILE A 15 -17.43 1.54 6.93
C ILE A 15 -17.80 0.77 8.20
N ILE A 16 -17.05 0.99 9.27
CA ILE A 16 -17.38 0.56 10.63
C ILE A 16 -17.62 1.81 11.49
N LYS A 17 -18.75 1.82 12.21
CA LYS A 17 -18.99 2.85 13.23
C LYS A 17 -18.28 2.47 14.52
N LEU A 18 -17.77 3.45 15.25
CA LEU A 18 -17.12 3.21 16.55
C LEU A 18 -18.04 2.48 17.55
N SER A 19 -19.36 2.73 17.50
CA SER A 19 -20.34 2.03 18.35
C SER A 19 -20.42 0.52 18.11
N GLU A 20 -19.95 0.05 16.96
CA GLU A 20 -19.90 -1.38 16.61
C GLU A 20 -18.63 -2.05 17.14
N ILE A 21 -17.61 -1.26 17.48
CA ILE A 21 -16.38 -1.70 18.12
C ILE A 21 -16.65 -1.72 19.62
N GLY A 22 -17.15 -2.87 20.11
CA GLY A 22 -17.40 -3.07 21.53
C GLY A 22 -16.11 -3.14 22.36
N GLY A 23 -16.23 -3.55 23.63
CA GLY A 23 -15.07 -3.72 24.51
C GLY A 23 -14.20 -4.96 24.22
N ALA A 24 -14.57 -5.79 23.24
CA ALA A 24 -13.81 -6.95 22.81
C ALA A 24 -13.32 -6.76 21.37
N ALA A 25 -12.19 -7.38 21.04
CA ALA A 25 -11.61 -7.30 19.71
C ALA A 25 -12.59 -7.81 18.63
N LEU A 26 -12.78 -7.02 17.57
CA LEU A 26 -13.58 -7.39 16.41
C LEU A 26 -12.66 -7.92 15.31
N THR A 27 -12.79 -9.20 14.98
CA THR A 27 -12.05 -9.82 13.87
C THR A 27 -12.94 -9.98 12.65
N GLY A 28 -12.37 -9.89 11.46
CA GLY A 28 -13.11 -10.15 10.23
C GLY A 28 -12.22 -10.33 9.02
N ASN A 29 -12.88 -10.48 7.87
CA ASN A 29 -12.24 -10.55 6.57
C ASN A 29 -12.85 -9.49 5.63
N ILE A 30 -12.03 -8.96 4.72
CA ILE A 30 -12.43 -8.16 3.57
C ILE A 30 -11.94 -8.89 2.33
N THR A 31 -12.81 -9.08 1.34
CA THR A 31 -12.44 -9.64 0.04
C THR A 31 -13.04 -8.75 -1.04
N ALA A 32 -12.22 -8.33 -2.00
CA ALA A 32 -12.67 -7.47 -3.10
C ALA A 32 -13.42 -8.28 -4.17
N ASP A 33 -14.63 -7.83 -4.52
CA ASP A 33 -15.37 -8.38 -5.65
C ASP A 33 -14.78 -7.94 -7.01
N ASP A 34 -15.30 -8.49 -8.10
CA ASP A 34 -14.78 -8.26 -9.44
C ASP A 34 -14.78 -6.77 -9.82
N SER A 35 -15.85 -6.05 -9.48
CA SER A 35 -15.98 -4.62 -9.79
C SER A 35 -15.02 -3.76 -8.97
N GLN A 36 -14.79 -4.14 -7.70
CA GLN A 36 -13.85 -3.47 -6.81
C GLN A 36 -12.41 -3.69 -7.29
N ARG A 37 -12.06 -4.91 -7.72
CA ARG A 37 -10.73 -5.23 -8.26
C ARG A 37 -10.44 -4.46 -9.55
N GLU A 38 -11.39 -4.36 -10.46
CA GLU A 38 -11.25 -3.57 -11.69
C GLU A 38 -11.04 -2.08 -11.39
N ALA A 39 -11.81 -1.53 -10.45
CA ALA A 39 -11.73 -0.12 -10.09
C ALA A 39 -10.42 0.20 -9.35
N LEU A 40 -9.97 -0.67 -8.45
CA LEU A 40 -8.66 -0.56 -7.79
C LEU A 40 -7.50 -0.69 -8.78
N ALA A 41 -7.55 -1.65 -9.70
CA ALA A 41 -6.51 -1.81 -10.73
C ALA A 41 -6.36 -0.53 -11.56
N LYS A 42 -7.49 0.09 -11.93
CA LYS A 42 -7.49 1.39 -12.61
C LYS A 42 -6.91 2.51 -11.76
N ARG A 43 -7.25 2.55 -10.46
CA ARG A 43 -6.74 3.56 -9.51
C ARG A 43 -5.22 3.47 -9.33
N PHE A 44 -4.69 2.25 -9.32
CA PHE A 44 -3.27 1.96 -9.09
C PHE A 44 -2.43 1.84 -10.37
N ASP A 45 -3.02 2.10 -11.53
CA ASP A 45 -2.38 1.93 -12.86
C ASP A 45 -1.80 0.51 -13.05
N LEU A 46 -2.53 -0.49 -12.57
CA LEU A 46 -2.19 -1.90 -12.69
C LEU A 46 -2.90 -2.57 -13.87
N PRO A 47 -2.23 -3.47 -14.62
CA PRO A 47 -2.87 -4.31 -15.62
C PRO A 47 -4.10 -5.08 -15.11
N SER A 48 -4.00 -5.73 -13.95
CA SER A 48 -5.12 -6.42 -13.31
C SER A 48 -4.84 -6.72 -11.83
N ILE A 49 -5.92 -6.86 -11.06
CA ILE A 49 -5.90 -7.46 -9.72
C ILE A 49 -6.79 -8.71 -9.78
N GLU A 50 -6.17 -9.88 -9.61
CA GLU A 50 -6.86 -11.17 -9.68
C GLU A 50 -7.55 -11.51 -8.36
N SER A 51 -6.91 -11.16 -7.24
CA SER A 51 -7.45 -11.36 -5.90
C SER A 51 -6.98 -10.25 -4.96
N LEU A 52 -7.83 -9.85 -4.01
CA LEU A 52 -7.45 -9.02 -2.88
C LEU A 52 -8.28 -9.45 -1.68
N SER A 53 -7.59 -9.85 -0.61
CA SER A 53 -8.20 -10.22 0.65
C SER A 53 -7.38 -9.70 1.84
N ALA A 54 -8.05 -9.40 2.94
CA ALA A 54 -7.44 -8.96 4.17
C ALA A 54 -8.14 -9.60 5.37
N ASP A 55 -7.36 -10.26 6.23
CA ASP A 55 -7.80 -10.69 7.55
C ASP A 55 -7.38 -9.65 8.57
N TYR A 56 -8.30 -9.25 9.46
CA TYR A 56 -8.06 -8.13 10.36
C TYR A 56 -8.58 -8.36 11.77
N ARG A 57 -8.03 -7.56 12.70
CA ARG A 57 -8.44 -7.41 14.08
C ARG A 57 -8.54 -5.92 14.42
N LEU A 58 -9.65 -5.52 15.01
CA LEU A 58 -9.93 -4.17 15.49
C LEU A 58 -10.05 -4.16 17.00
N GLU A 59 -9.36 -3.23 17.66
CA GLU A 59 -9.45 -3.02 19.10
C GLU A 59 -9.59 -1.53 19.41
N ALA A 60 -10.66 -1.14 20.10
CA ALA A 60 -10.77 0.19 20.67
C ALA A 60 -10.04 0.24 22.02
N LYS A 61 -9.07 1.15 22.16
CA LYS A 61 -8.35 1.44 23.41
C LYS A 61 -8.36 2.94 23.64
N GLU A 62 -9.07 3.36 24.69
CA GLU A 62 -9.20 4.78 25.08
C GLU A 62 -9.66 5.68 23.91
N HIS A 63 -8.75 6.47 23.36
CA HIS A 63 -8.98 7.43 22.26
C HIS A 63 -8.44 6.95 20.90
N LYS A 64 -8.02 5.68 20.80
CA LYS A 64 -7.41 5.09 19.61
C LYS A 64 -8.11 3.80 19.20
N ILE A 65 -8.10 3.49 17.92
CA ILE A 65 -8.56 2.19 17.41
C ILE A 65 -7.39 1.54 16.67
N SER A 66 -6.89 0.44 17.22
CA SER A 66 -5.87 -0.37 16.56
C SER A 66 -6.53 -1.26 15.52
N PHE A 67 -5.98 -1.24 14.31
CA PHE A 67 -6.37 -2.03 13.15
C PHE A 67 -5.16 -2.78 12.63
N THR A 68 -5.10 -4.07 12.98
CA THR A 68 -3.97 -4.95 12.66
C THR A 68 -4.43 -6.10 11.79
N GLY A 69 -3.52 -6.65 10.99
CA GLY A 69 -3.86 -7.80 10.17
C GLY A 69 -2.85 -8.09 9.08
N SER A 70 -3.30 -8.82 8.06
CA SER A 70 -2.49 -9.14 6.89
C SER A 70 -3.32 -9.05 5.62
N ILE A 71 -2.73 -8.51 4.56
CA ILE A 71 -3.28 -8.50 3.21
C ILE A 71 -2.63 -9.59 2.34
N ARG A 72 -3.39 -10.08 1.37
CA ARG A 72 -2.90 -10.95 0.29
C ARG A 72 -3.54 -10.55 -1.02
N SER A 73 -2.72 -10.44 -2.06
CA SER A 73 -3.18 -10.12 -3.41
C SER A 73 -2.35 -10.84 -4.47
N ASP A 74 -3.04 -11.42 -5.44
CA ASP A 74 -2.47 -11.80 -6.73
C ASP A 74 -2.84 -10.72 -7.75
N LEU A 75 -1.85 -10.14 -8.42
CA LEU A 75 -2.04 -9.05 -9.37
C LEU A 75 -1.00 -9.11 -10.50
N HIS A 76 -1.15 -8.27 -11.51
CA HIS A 76 -0.14 -8.07 -12.54
C HIS A 76 0.43 -6.65 -12.44
N GLN A 77 1.75 -6.51 -12.58
CA GLN A 77 2.43 -5.22 -12.76
C GLN A 77 3.10 -5.17 -14.12
N ASN A 78 3.20 -3.97 -14.69
CA ASN A 78 4.01 -3.75 -15.90
C ASN A 78 5.48 -3.67 -15.51
N CYS A 79 6.33 -4.52 -16.10
CA CYS A 79 7.76 -4.43 -15.85
C CYS A 79 8.32 -3.07 -16.27
N ALA A 80 9.06 -2.40 -15.38
CA ALA A 80 9.65 -1.08 -15.62
C ALA A 80 10.61 -1.04 -16.81
N ILE A 81 11.19 -2.18 -17.19
CA ILE A 81 12.15 -2.30 -18.30
C ILE A 81 11.46 -2.74 -19.60
N SER A 82 10.76 -3.86 -19.56
CA SER A 82 10.16 -4.45 -20.76
C SER A 82 8.80 -3.86 -21.12
N GLY A 83 8.11 -3.25 -20.15
CA GLY A 83 6.71 -2.82 -20.26
C GLY A 83 5.72 -3.97 -20.34
N GLN A 84 6.16 -5.23 -20.23
CA GLN A 84 5.28 -6.39 -20.31
C GLN A 84 4.65 -6.66 -18.93
N PRO A 85 3.34 -6.97 -18.89
CA PRO A 85 2.69 -7.38 -17.66
C PRO A 85 3.23 -8.74 -17.20
N PHE A 86 3.44 -8.89 -15.90
CA PHE A 86 3.85 -10.15 -15.29
C PHE A 86 3.17 -10.33 -13.92
N PRO A 87 2.94 -11.58 -13.48
CA PRO A 87 2.24 -11.84 -12.22
C PRO A 87 3.11 -11.49 -11.02
N VAL A 88 2.50 -10.87 -10.02
CA VAL A 88 3.09 -10.47 -8.74
C VAL A 88 2.18 -10.97 -7.61
N LYS A 89 2.80 -11.44 -6.53
CA LYS A 89 2.13 -11.81 -5.29
C LYS A 89 2.53 -10.82 -4.22
N VAL A 90 1.54 -10.19 -3.59
CA VAL A 90 1.72 -9.29 -2.45
C VAL A 90 1.18 -9.98 -1.21
N ALA A 91 1.97 -10.00 -0.14
CA ALA A 91 1.58 -10.46 1.17
C ALA A 91 2.28 -9.57 2.21
N GLU A 92 1.49 -8.79 2.94
CA GLU A 92 2.01 -7.76 3.86
C GLU A 92 1.19 -7.74 5.15
N GLU A 93 1.87 -7.56 6.27
CA GLU A 93 1.24 -7.30 7.57
C GLU A 93 1.07 -5.79 7.73
N PHE A 94 -0.02 -5.37 8.37
CA PHE A 94 -0.27 -3.95 8.65
C PHE A 94 -0.60 -3.73 10.12
N ASP A 95 -0.16 -2.58 10.63
CA ASP A 95 -0.52 -2.06 11.95
C ASP A 95 -0.87 -0.58 11.83
N ILE A 96 -2.17 -0.30 11.84
CA ILE A 96 -2.73 1.02 11.63
C ILE A 96 -3.46 1.46 12.89
N ILE A 97 -3.24 2.69 13.30
CA ILE A 97 -3.95 3.33 14.41
C ILE A 97 -4.89 4.39 13.84
N PHE A 98 -6.19 4.22 14.05
CA PHE A 98 -7.16 5.26 13.77
C PHE A 98 -7.28 6.22 14.96
N VAL A 99 -7.19 7.52 14.67
CA VAL A 99 -7.33 8.60 15.64
C VAL A 99 -8.40 9.60 15.20
N GLU A 100 -9.11 10.19 16.15
CA GLU A 100 -10.10 11.22 15.81
C GLU A 100 -9.38 12.47 15.31
N LYS A 101 -9.83 13.01 14.18
CA LYS A 101 -9.31 14.27 13.66
C LYS A 101 -9.62 15.40 14.64
N SER A 102 -8.59 16.09 15.09
CA SER A 102 -8.70 17.23 16.02
C SER A 102 -8.00 18.47 15.44
N ASP A 103 -8.68 19.62 15.49
CA ASP A 103 -8.10 20.92 15.09
C ASP A 103 -7.04 21.43 16.10
N ASN A 104 -7.00 20.83 17.30
CA ASN A 104 -5.97 21.05 18.31
C ASN A 104 -5.34 19.68 18.62
N PRO A 105 -4.19 19.33 18.03
CA PRO A 105 -3.49 18.14 18.46
C PRO A 105 -3.15 18.30 19.95
N PRO A 106 -3.38 17.30 20.82
CA PRO A 106 -2.82 17.33 22.16
C PRO A 106 -1.31 17.54 22.04
N ALA A 107 -0.73 18.28 22.99
CA ALA A 107 0.72 18.46 23.03
C ALA A 107 1.39 17.08 22.87
N GLU A 108 2.48 17.01 22.10
CA GLU A 108 3.19 15.77 21.73
C GLU A 108 3.49 14.83 22.94
N GLU A 109 3.39 15.33 24.16
CA GLU A 109 3.54 14.61 25.44
C GLU A 109 2.37 13.69 25.86
N GLU A 110 1.13 13.87 25.39
CA GLU A 110 0.00 12.97 25.77
C GLU A 110 -0.22 11.81 24.79
N ILE A 111 0.46 11.84 23.65
CA ILE A 111 0.58 10.68 22.80
C ILE A 111 2.01 10.14 22.94
N GLU A 112 2.31 9.48 24.07
CA GLU A 112 3.40 8.49 24.14
C GLU A 112 3.05 7.35 23.17
N LEU A 113 3.19 7.64 21.88
CA LEU A 113 3.23 6.64 20.85
C LEU A 113 4.62 6.01 20.98
N GLU A 114 4.66 4.70 21.16
CA GLU A 114 5.80 3.87 20.72
C GLU A 114 5.84 3.89 19.17
N ALA A 115 5.83 5.11 18.58
CA ALA A 115 5.18 5.55 17.34
C ALA A 115 5.82 5.14 16.05
N GLU A 116 7.06 4.70 16.14
CA GLU A 116 7.97 4.83 15.01
C GLU A 116 7.68 3.78 13.93
N ASP A 117 6.83 2.79 14.24
CA ASP A 117 6.49 1.68 13.33
C ASP A 117 4.99 1.57 12.95
N CYS A 118 4.07 2.39 13.50
CA CYS A 118 2.63 2.27 13.20
C CYS A 118 2.12 3.40 12.30
N ASP A 119 1.34 3.04 11.28
CA ASP A 119 0.67 4.02 10.42
C ASP A 119 -0.52 4.66 11.16
N ILE A 120 -0.71 5.98 10.99
CA ILE A 120 -1.81 6.72 11.62
C ILE A 120 -2.80 7.19 10.56
N ILE A 121 -4.08 6.88 10.75
CA ILE A 121 -5.17 7.35 9.89
C ILE A 121 -6.17 8.15 10.72
N GLU A 122 -6.43 9.38 10.32
CA GLU A 122 -7.46 10.20 10.95
C GLU A 122 -8.87 9.78 10.51
N TYR A 123 -9.83 9.84 11.43
CA TYR A 123 -11.23 9.65 11.13
C TYR A 123 -12.10 10.80 11.61
N GLU A 124 -13.27 10.94 10.97
CA GLU A 124 -14.30 11.92 11.32
C GLU A 124 -15.64 11.21 11.52
N ASN A 125 -16.59 11.86 12.22
CA ASN A 125 -17.97 11.39 12.36
C ASN A 125 -18.12 9.98 12.98
N ALA A 126 -17.16 9.58 13.82
CA ALA A 126 -17.14 8.26 14.47
C ALA A 126 -17.28 7.08 13.48
N ARG A 127 -16.65 7.19 12.30
CA ARG A 127 -16.64 6.18 11.24
C ARG A 127 -15.25 6.00 10.69
N ILE A 128 -14.80 4.74 10.58
CA ILE A 128 -13.56 4.37 9.92
C ILE A 128 -13.87 3.56 8.66
N ASP A 129 -13.11 3.74 7.60
CA ASP A 129 -13.21 2.93 6.38
C ASP A 129 -12.04 1.95 6.33
N LEU A 130 -12.31 0.70 6.71
CA LEU A 130 -11.29 -0.35 6.68
C LEU A 130 -10.90 -0.69 5.25
N GLY A 131 -11.86 -0.62 4.33
CA GLY A 131 -11.65 -0.96 2.94
C GLY A 131 -10.66 -0.03 2.26
N GLU A 132 -10.80 1.28 2.50
CA GLU A 132 -9.85 2.26 1.99
C GLU A 132 -8.47 2.12 2.63
N ALA A 133 -8.38 1.85 3.93
CA ALA A 133 -7.10 1.57 4.59
C ALA A 133 -6.39 0.36 3.96
N ILE A 134 -7.10 -0.76 3.74
CA ILE A 134 -6.56 -1.94 3.05
C ILE A 134 -6.10 -1.62 1.62
N ALA A 135 -6.86 -0.80 0.89
CA ALA A 135 -6.50 -0.42 -0.46
C ALA A 135 -5.22 0.43 -0.48
N GLN A 136 -5.03 1.34 0.48
CA GLN A 136 -3.78 2.11 0.63
C GLN A 136 -2.60 1.22 1.03
N THR A 137 -2.79 0.28 1.97
CA THR A 137 -1.76 -0.72 2.32
C THR A 137 -1.31 -1.48 1.08
N LEU A 138 -2.24 -1.98 0.25
CA LEU A 138 -1.87 -2.66 -0.99
C LEU A 138 -1.06 -1.76 -1.92
N TYR A 139 -1.44 -0.48 -2.07
CA TYR A 139 -0.74 0.45 -2.95
C TYR A 139 0.69 0.71 -2.48
N LEU A 140 0.90 0.88 -1.17
CA LEU A 140 2.23 1.06 -0.57
C LEU A 140 3.10 -0.18 -0.69
N ALA A 141 2.49 -1.37 -0.70
CA ALA A 141 3.16 -2.65 -0.88
C ALA A 141 3.65 -2.92 -2.32
N LEU A 142 3.22 -2.12 -3.31
CA LEU A 142 3.61 -2.32 -4.70
C LEU A 142 5.07 -1.91 -4.93
N ASP A 143 5.82 -2.72 -5.66
CA ASP A 143 7.15 -2.35 -6.13
C ASP A 143 7.01 -1.18 -7.13
N PRO A 144 7.63 -0.01 -6.88
CA PRO A 144 7.59 1.13 -7.80
C PRO A 144 8.40 0.90 -9.09
N TYR A 145 9.33 -0.05 -9.09
CA TYR A 145 10.18 -0.39 -10.24
C TYR A 145 10.19 -1.90 -10.52
N PRO A 146 9.02 -2.50 -10.76
CA PRO A 146 8.87 -3.95 -10.81
C PRO A 146 9.67 -4.54 -11.98
N ARG A 147 10.50 -5.54 -11.70
CA ARG A 147 11.32 -6.23 -12.70
C ARG A 147 10.77 -7.63 -12.98
N GLY A 148 10.16 -7.80 -14.15
CA GLY A 148 9.64 -9.08 -14.60
C GLY A 148 10.72 -9.99 -15.19
N PRO A 149 10.39 -11.26 -15.53
CA PRO A 149 11.36 -12.27 -15.97
C PRO A 149 12.16 -11.91 -17.22
N GLU A 150 11.60 -11.08 -18.11
CA GLU A 150 12.24 -10.63 -19.35
C GLU A 150 12.99 -9.30 -19.22
N ALA A 151 13.12 -8.75 -18.00
CA ALA A 151 13.74 -7.44 -17.79
C ALA A 151 15.19 -7.41 -18.29
N ASP A 152 16.00 -8.40 -17.91
CA ASP A 152 17.42 -8.46 -18.27
C ASP A 152 17.61 -8.65 -19.78
N SER A 153 16.84 -9.56 -20.38
CA SER A 153 16.91 -9.84 -21.83
C SER A 153 16.54 -8.62 -22.68
N VAL A 154 15.59 -7.80 -22.21
CA VAL A 154 15.21 -6.53 -22.87
C VAL A 154 16.22 -5.43 -22.58
N ALA A 155 16.80 -5.38 -21.38
CA ALA A 155 17.84 -4.43 -21.03
C ALA A 155 19.06 -4.58 -21.95
N GLU A 156 19.58 -5.80 -22.10
CA GLU A 156 20.71 -6.11 -22.98
C GLU A 156 20.42 -5.70 -24.44
N LYS A 157 19.26 -6.08 -24.97
CA LYS A 157 18.85 -5.73 -26.36
C LYS A 157 18.75 -4.22 -26.59
N ARG A 158 18.40 -3.45 -25.55
CA ARG A 158 18.33 -1.99 -25.60
C ARG A 158 19.67 -1.32 -25.31
N GLY A 159 20.73 -2.09 -25.04
CA GLY A 159 22.02 -1.56 -24.64
C GLY A 159 21.96 -0.80 -23.31
N LEU A 160 20.97 -1.10 -22.46
CA LEU A 160 20.91 -0.57 -21.10
C LEU A 160 22.03 -1.24 -20.31
N LYS A 161 22.91 -0.41 -19.74
CA LYS A 161 23.95 -0.89 -18.82
C LYS A 161 23.27 -1.45 -17.59
N SER A 162 23.72 -2.61 -17.14
CA SER A 162 23.35 -3.14 -15.83
C SER A 162 23.72 -2.14 -14.72
N GLU A 163 23.09 -2.27 -13.56
CA GLU A 163 23.44 -1.44 -12.38
C GLU A 163 24.93 -1.52 -12.03
N GLU A 164 25.54 -2.69 -12.22
CA GLU A 164 26.97 -2.93 -12.01
C GLU A 164 27.84 -2.17 -13.03
N GLU A 165 27.42 -2.12 -14.30
CA GLU A 165 28.13 -1.39 -15.37
C GLU A 165 27.92 0.13 -15.31
N ALA A 166 26.78 0.58 -14.80
CA ALA A 166 26.46 2.00 -14.61
C ALA A 166 27.03 2.58 -13.31
N GLY A 167 27.34 1.72 -12.33
CA GLY A 167 27.88 2.10 -11.03
C GLY A 167 29.35 2.59 -11.06
N PRO A 168 29.85 3.12 -9.93
CA PRO A 168 31.18 3.72 -9.82
C PRO A 168 32.33 2.76 -10.19
N PHE A 169 32.13 1.45 -10.04
CA PHE A 169 33.13 0.44 -10.40
C PHE A 169 33.08 0.04 -11.88
N GLY A 170 31.92 0.12 -12.55
CA GLY A 170 31.81 -0.12 -14.00
C GLY A 170 32.61 0.91 -14.81
N ALA A 171 32.60 2.18 -14.38
CA ALA A 171 33.44 3.23 -14.96
C ALA A 171 34.95 2.98 -14.77
N LEU A 172 35.35 2.34 -13.67
CA LEU A 172 36.74 2.02 -13.35
C LEU A 172 37.24 0.75 -14.04
N ALA A 173 36.35 -0.22 -14.32
CA ALA A 173 36.69 -1.43 -15.08
C ALA A 173 37.23 -1.08 -16.49
N ALA A 174 36.62 -0.10 -17.16
CA ALA A 174 37.06 0.40 -18.47
C ALA A 174 38.44 1.11 -18.45
N LEU A 175 38.92 1.54 -17.27
CA LEU A 175 40.24 2.13 -17.08
C LEU A 175 41.33 1.06 -16.90
N LYS A 176 40.99 -0.13 -16.39
CA LYS A 176 41.95 -1.22 -16.17
C LYS A 176 42.63 -1.68 -17.47
N ASP A 177 41.90 -1.71 -18.58
CA ASP A 177 42.42 -2.07 -19.90
C ASP A 177 43.32 -0.99 -20.54
N LYS A 178 43.30 0.25 -20.02
CA LYS A 178 44.14 1.36 -20.49
C LYS A 178 45.40 1.59 -19.65
N LEU A 179 45.52 0.93 -18.50
CA LEU A 179 46.69 0.99 -17.62
C LEU A 179 47.61 -0.23 -17.76
N GLY A 180 47.35 -1.12 -18.74
CA GLY A 180 48.21 -2.24 -19.11
C GLY A 180 49.27 -1.86 -20.15
#